data_AF-R7Q4Y8-F1
#
_entry.id   AF-R7Q4Y8-F1
#
_cell.length_a   1.000
_cell.length_b   1.000
_cell.length_c   1.000
_cell.angle_alpha   90.00
_cell.angle_beta   90.00
_cell.angle_gamma   90.00
#
_symmetry.space_group_name_H-M   'P 1'
#
loop_
_entity.id
_entity.type
_entity.pdbx_description
1 polymer ?
#
loop_
_entity_poly.entity_id
_entity_poly.type
_entity_poly.pdbx_seq_one_letter_code
_entity_poly.pdbx_strand_id
1 'polypeptide(L)'
;MHIPIPFVLILLLLPLARASAFAALPAQARQSTLSCRRALPLCLSNLDAGQPCATLPTPERLRVPALAPGTYNLTNIRPGVYVYDDGTYLTLILFRASRLALVDFPDSPGSNLPNASQTLLTTATEEVLAGRMPSRVDMIYSHAHFDHIGAATRFAAYARAAFPDAPLRIWGSRATRDAIARSTSGRAPPPTNILGPDARTFAFGDDLAVDLRLLKAHTDSDLLVHIAPRGDLPGVAMLVDVVFPGWSPFSLFAIANDVRNYIEVHRELLKFDFEVFVGGHPKLGARRDVHRNLRFVTDVIDAAAQSSREITPEALGEAGIGRQFDPSAVEFGNIWYGFLGVFRKLEVAGCYRRILEKWGCKLAGLEFTLESHCFVAVSFNLLDV
;
A
#
# COMPACT_ATOMS: atom_id res chain seq x y z
N MET A 1 -44.60 2.02 8.93
CA MET A 1 -44.59 0.56 8.71
C MET A 1 -44.13 0.32 7.28
N HIS A 2 -42.82 0.26 7.07
CA HIS A 2 -42.21 -0.01 5.77
C HIS A 2 -41.11 -1.04 5.97
N ILE A 3 -41.29 -2.17 5.32
CA ILE A 3 -40.46 -3.36 5.36
C ILE A 3 -39.36 -3.16 4.30
N PRO A 4 -38.06 -3.21 4.66
CA PRO A 4 -37.00 -3.25 3.67
C PRO A 4 -36.75 -4.69 3.21
N ILE A 5 -36.64 -4.87 1.90
CA ILE A 5 -36.26 -6.12 1.23
C ILE A 5 -34.73 -6.28 1.33
N PRO A 6 -34.21 -7.47 1.72
CA PRO A 6 -32.79 -7.65 1.99
C PRO A 6 -32.01 -7.96 0.70
N PHE A 7 -30.87 -7.30 0.49
CA PHE A 7 -29.86 -7.77 -0.44
C PHE A 7 -28.88 -8.66 0.29
N VAL A 8 -28.93 -9.94 -0.07
CA VAL A 8 -28.05 -11.02 0.35
C VAL A 8 -26.68 -10.81 -0.30
N LEU A 9 -25.67 -10.47 0.51
CA LEU A 9 -24.26 -10.65 0.15
C LEU A 9 -23.72 -11.79 1.03
N ILE A 10 -23.64 -12.99 0.47
CA ILE A 10 -23.00 -14.14 1.10
C ILE A 10 -21.48 -13.90 1.05
N LEU A 11 -20.94 -13.27 2.10
CA LEU A 11 -19.58 -13.55 2.52
C LEU A 11 -19.62 -14.84 3.33
N LEU A 12 -18.97 -15.89 2.82
CA LEU A 12 -18.72 -17.11 3.57
C LEU A 12 -17.84 -16.80 4.79
N LEU A 13 -18.51 -16.56 5.92
CA LEU A 13 -18.00 -16.83 7.26
C LEU A 13 -17.94 -18.35 7.43
N LEU A 14 -16.74 -18.91 7.48
CA LEU A 14 -16.53 -20.20 8.17
C LEU A 14 -15.99 -19.91 9.57
N PRO A 15 -16.51 -20.59 10.61
CA PRO A 15 -16.15 -20.35 12.00
C PRO A 15 -14.75 -20.90 12.30
N LEU A 16 -14.05 -20.20 13.20
CA LEU A 16 -12.80 -20.62 13.83
C LEU A 16 -12.93 -22.03 14.43
N ALA A 17 -12.34 -23.02 13.77
CA ALA A 17 -11.81 -24.20 14.45
C ALA A 17 -10.36 -23.89 14.84
N ARG A 18 -10.04 -24.05 16.14
CA ARG A 18 -8.68 -24.07 16.65
C ARG A 18 -7.84 -25.05 15.83
N ALA A 19 -6.96 -24.52 14.97
CA ALA A 19 -5.87 -25.27 14.40
C ALA A 19 -4.56 -24.62 14.87
N SER A 20 -4.08 -25.06 16.02
CA SER A 20 -2.65 -25.05 16.33
C SER A 20 -1.97 -25.99 15.36
N ALA A 21 -1.73 -25.54 14.14
CA ALA A 21 -0.99 -26.26 13.13
C ALA A 21 -0.41 -25.28 12.10
N PHE A 22 0.51 -24.41 12.54
CA PHE A 22 1.68 -24.19 11.69
C PHE A 22 2.51 -25.47 11.77
N ALA A 23 2.03 -26.51 11.09
CA ALA A 23 2.90 -27.62 10.73
C ALA A 23 4.08 -27.00 10.00
N ALA A 24 5.30 -27.24 10.50
CA ALA A 24 6.51 -26.91 9.79
C ALA A 24 6.32 -27.37 8.34
N LEU A 25 6.31 -26.42 7.41
CA LEU A 25 6.28 -26.74 5.99
C LEU A 25 7.40 -27.76 5.75
N PRO A 26 7.14 -28.91 5.11
CA PRO A 26 8.19 -29.85 4.81
C PRO A 26 9.27 -29.10 4.03
N ALA A 27 10.53 -29.31 4.40
CA ALA A 27 11.73 -28.71 3.82
C ALA A 27 11.99 -29.15 2.35
N GLN A 28 10.93 -29.37 1.58
CA GLN A 28 10.90 -29.52 0.14
C GLN A 28 9.89 -28.55 -0.49
N ALA A 29 10.00 -27.26 -0.15
CA ALA A 29 9.74 -26.26 -1.17
C ALA A 29 10.84 -26.47 -2.22
N ARG A 30 10.53 -27.16 -3.33
CA ARG A 30 11.35 -27.08 -4.54
C ARG A 30 11.42 -25.60 -4.87
N GLN A 31 12.47 -24.91 -4.43
CA GLN A 31 12.78 -23.58 -4.92
C GLN A 31 12.80 -23.74 -6.44
N SER A 32 11.87 -23.05 -7.11
CA SER A 32 11.94 -22.93 -8.56
C SER A 32 13.36 -22.51 -8.88
N THR A 33 14.14 -23.41 -9.50
CA THR A 33 15.53 -23.16 -9.90
C THR A 33 15.59 -22.14 -11.03
N LEU A 34 14.44 -21.71 -11.53
CA LEU A 34 14.29 -20.67 -12.53
C LEU A 34 14.48 -19.30 -11.88
N SER A 35 15.48 -18.56 -12.34
CA SER A 35 15.60 -17.14 -12.00
C SER A 35 14.55 -16.33 -12.78
N CYS A 36 14.15 -15.17 -12.25
CA CYS A 36 13.24 -14.26 -12.97
C CYS A 36 13.71 -13.97 -14.40
N ARG A 37 15.02 -13.76 -14.60
CA ARG A 37 15.60 -13.48 -15.91
C ARG A 37 15.37 -14.59 -16.94
N ARG A 38 15.25 -15.85 -16.50
CA ARG A 38 14.93 -16.99 -17.37
C ARG A 38 13.43 -17.18 -17.55
N ALA A 39 12.63 -16.82 -16.54
CA ALA A 39 11.17 -16.91 -16.58
C ALA A 39 10.53 -15.84 -17.49
N LEU A 40 11.10 -14.63 -17.51
CA LEU A 40 10.51 -13.49 -18.23
C LEU A 40 10.36 -13.73 -19.74
N PRO A 41 11.37 -14.22 -20.50
CA PRO A 41 11.19 -14.51 -21.92
C PRO A 41 10.13 -15.59 -22.20
N LEU A 42 10.02 -16.60 -21.33
CA LEU A 42 8.98 -17.63 -21.44
C LEU A 42 7.59 -17.05 -21.23
N CYS A 43 7.44 -16.17 -20.24
CA CYS A 43 6.19 -15.45 -20.05
C CYS A 43 5.85 -14.58 -21.27
N LEU A 44 6.79 -13.81 -21.82
CA LEU A 44 6.55 -12.99 -23.01
C LEU A 44 6.14 -13.84 -24.22
N SER A 45 6.79 -14.99 -24.43
CA SER A 45 6.42 -15.94 -25.49
C SER A 45 5.05 -16.57 -25.26
N ASN A 46 4.66 -16.84 -24.01
CA ASN A 46 3.31 -17.34 -23.71
C ASN A 46 2.26 -16.29 -24.06
N LEU A 47 2.49 -15.03 -23.73
CA LEU A 47 1.59 -13.94 -24.07
C LEU A 47 1.40 -13.82 -25.60
N ASP A 48 2.49 -13.99 -26.38
CA ASP A 48 2.41 -14.02 -27.86
C ASP A 48 1.56 -15.18 -28.38
N ALA A 49 1.51 -16.29 -27.66
CA ALA A 49 0.67 -17.44 -27.98
C ALA A 49 -0.75 -17.36 -27.38
N GLY A 50 -1.15 -16.21 -26.81
CA GLY A 50 -2.44 -16.03 -26.14
C GLY A 50 -2.58 -16.82 -24.83
N GLN A 51 -1.46 -17.26 -24.25
CA GLN A 51 -1.41 -17.99 -22.98
C GLN A 51 -1.08 -17.05 -21.81
N PRO A 52 -1.55 -17.35 -20.58
CA PRO A 52 -1.24 -16.52 -19.43
C PRO A 52 0.26 -16.55 -19.08
N CYS A 53 0.73 -15.45 -18.51
CA CYS A 53 2.04 -15.38 -17.89
C CYS A 53 2.07 -16.24 -16.62
N ALA A 54 3.06 -17.11 -16.49
CA ALA A 54 3.32 -17.78 -15.20
C ALA A 54 3.93 -16.79 -14.19
N THR A 55 3.69 -17.02 -12.90
CA THR A 55 4.29 -16.23 -11.81
C THR A 55 5.80 -16.09 -11.99
N LEU A 56 6.29 -14.86 -11.92
CA LEU A 56 7.72 -14.60 -12.05
C LEU A 56 8.40 -14.81 -10.69
N PRO A 57 9.51 -15.58 -10.62
CA PRO A 57 10.25 -15.75 -9.38
C PRO A 57 10.71 -14.40 -8.80
N THR A 58 10.35 -14.08 -7.55
CA THR A 58 10.76 -12.84 -6.90
C THR A 58 12.29 -12.76 -6.80
N PRO A 59 12.94 -11.75 -7.42
CA PRO A 59 14.37 -11.55 -7.30
C PRO A 59 14.78 -11.40 -5.83
N GLU A 60 15.86 -12.05 -5.44
CA GLU A 60 16.29 -12.14 -4.03
C GLU A 60 16.37 -10.79 -3.32
N ARG A 61 17.00 -9.79 -3.96
CA ARG A 61 17.10 -8.41 -3.43
C ARG A 61 15.75 -7.73 -3.12
N LEU A 62 14.66 -8.19 -3.77
CA LEU A 62 13.32 -7.62 -3.64
C LEU A 62 12.47 -8.38 -2.61
N ARG A 63 12.89 -9.57 -2.18
CA ARG A 63 12.14 -10.37 -1.21
C ARG A 63 11.96 -9.58 0.08
N VAL A 64 10.76 -9.67 0.65
CA VAL A 64 10.48 -9.21 2.02
C VAL A 64 11.19 -10.19 2.95
N PRO A 65 11.99 -9.72 3.92
CA PRO A 65 12.61 -10.61 4.90
C PRO A 65 11.54 -11.45 5.59
N ALA A 66 11.72 -12.78 5.61
CA ALA A 66 10.83 -13.65 6.37
C ALA A 66 11.12 -13.45 7.86
N LEU A 67 10.11 -13.00 8.61
CA LEU A 67 10.17 -12.96 10.06
C LEU A 67 9.59 -14.25 10.65
N ALA A 68 10.07 -14.65 11.82
CA ALA A 68 9.44 -15.74 12.55
C ALA A 68 8.01 -15.33 12.95
N PRO A 69 7.03 -16.26 12.98
CA PRO A 69 5.67 -15.93 13.40
C PRO A 69 5.65 -15.24 14.77
N GLY A 70 4.94 -14.12 14.88
CA GLY A 70 4.87 -13.36 16.13
C GLY A 70 6.12 -12.54 16.47
N THR A 71 6.99 -12.26 15.50
CA THR A 71 8.17 -11.39 15.69
C THR A 71 8.09 -10.13 14.85
N TYR A 72 8.89 -9.13 15.20
CA TYR A 72 9.04 -7.87 14.49
C TYR A 72 10.52 -7.45 14.51
N ASN A 73 10.91 -6.61 13.55
CA ASN A 73 12.13 -5.84 13.57
C ASN A 73 11.86 -4.44 14.11
N LEU A 74 12.76 -3.94 14.94
CA LEU A 74 12.74 -2.57 15.43
C LEU A 74 14.07 -1.90 15.11
N THR A 75 14.05 -0.95 14.18
CA THR A 75 15.27 -0.27 13.71
C THR A 75 15.29 1.16 14.20
N ASN A 76 16.27 1.51 15.04
CA ASN A 76 16.55 2.89 15.40
C ASN A 76 17.26 3.60 14.24
N ILE A 77 16.51 4.37 13.44
CA ILE A 77 17.05 5.03 12.23
C ILE A 77 17.73 6.36 12.54
N ARG A 78 17.37 6.99 13.67
CA ARG A 78 18.04 8.15 14.26
C ARG A 78 17.55 8.33 15.71
N PRO A 79 18.31 9.01 16.59
CA PRO A 79 17.97 9.11 18.01
C PRO A 79 16.51 9.50 18.27
N GLY A 80 15.76 8.58 18.86
CA GLY A 80 14.35 8.78 19.21
C GLY A 80 13.34 8.50 18.10
N VAL A 81 13.76 7.99 16.94
CA VAL A 81 12.90 7.62 15.81
C VAL A 81 13.20 6.19 15.40
N TYR A 82 12.19 5.34 15.51
CA TYR A 82 12.28 3.91 15.25
C TYR A 82 11.31 3.50 14.15
N VAL A 83 11.75 2.60 13.27
CA VAL A 83 10.86 1.89 12.34
C VAL A 83 10.51 0.54 12.95
N TYR A 84 9.23 0.31 13.16
CA TYR A 84 8.64 -1.00 13.44
C TYR A 84 8.34 -1.68 12.10
N ASP A 85 8.73 -2.95 11.96
CA ASP A 85 8.49 -3.78 10.78
C ASP A 85 8.10 -5.20 11.23
N ASP A 86 6.86 -5.61 11.02
CA ASP A 86 6.40 -6.97 11.32
C ASP A 86 6.35 -7.91 10.11
N GLY A 87 7.07 -7.55 9.05
CA GLY A 87 7.13 -8.30 7.80
C GLY A 87 5.89 -8.11 6.93
N THR A 88 4.85 -7.46 7.44
CA THR A 88 3.69 -7.03 6.66
C THR A 88 3.63 -5.50 6.59
N TYR A 89 3.71 -4.82 7.74
CA TYR A 89 3.58 -3.38 7.86
C TYR A 89 4.85 -2.74 8.40
N LEU A 90 5.13 -1.53 7.91
CA LEU A 90 6.18 -0.66 8.43
C LEU A 90 5.58 0.63 8.97
N THR A 91 5.94 1.00 10.19
CA THR A 91 5.50 2.27 10.76
C THR A 91 6.52 2.89 11.71
N LEU A 92 6.27 4.13 12.15
CA LEU A 92 7.15 4.90 13.01
C LEU A 92 6.70 4.88 14.48
N ILE A 93 7.65 4.62 15.37
CA ILE A 93 7.56 4.85 16.81
C ILE A 93 8.58 5.93 17.17
N LEU A 94 8.15 7.00 17.83
CA LEU A 94 9.00 8.11 18.24
C LEU A 94 8.98 8.25 19.75
N PHE A 95 10.16 8.31 20.37
CA PHE A 95 10.27 8.61 21.80
C PHE A 95 11.49 9.48 22.10
N ARG A 96 11.23 10.73 22.45
CA ARG A 96 12.24 11.75 22.77
C ARG A 96 11.62 12.82 23.65
N ALA A 97 12.42 13.39 24.57
CA ALA A 97 11.96 14.39 25.54
C ALA A 97 10.68 13.97 26.30
N SER A 98 10.61 12.68 26.70
CA SER A 98 9.46 12.05 27.35
C SER A 98 8.15 12.10 26.55
N ARG A 99 8.17 12.42 25.26
CA ARG A 99 6.99 12.38 24.39
C ARG A 99 7.02 11.12 23.54
N LEU A 100 5.95 10.32 23.62
CA LEU A 100 5.73 9.16 22.78
C LEU A 100 4.80 9.55 21.63
N ALA A 101 5.17 9.21 20.40
CA ALA A 101 4.25 9.26 19.27
C ALA A 101 4.37 8.00 18.42
N LEU A 102 3.23 7.53 17.90
CA LEU A 102 3.19 6.45 16.94
C LEU A 102 2.39 6.93 15.73
N VAL A 103 2.92 6.66 14.55
CA VAL A 103 2.17 6.76 13.30
C VAL A 103 1.59 5.39 13.05
N ASP A 104 0.31 5.28 12.73
CA ASP A 104 -0.42 4.04 12.45
C ASP A 104 -0.39 2.95 13.54
N PHE A 105 -1.35 2.04 13.45
CA PHE A 105 -1.69 0.99 14.40
C PHE A 105 -2.16 -0.27 13.66
N PRO A 106 -1.25 -0.93 12.90
CA PRO A 106 -1.62 -2.06 12.07
C PRO A 106 -2.17 -3.23 12.90
N ASP A 107 -3.12 -3.95 12.31
CA ASP A 107 -3.68 -5.19 12.86
C ASP A 107 -3.22 -6.38 12.01
N SER A 108 -1.94 -6.70 12.14
CA SER A 108 -1.27 -7.70 11.33
C SER A 108 -1.71 -9.11 11.73
N PRO A 109 -1.85 -10.05 10.77
CA PRO A 109 -2.11 -11.45 11.10
C PRO A 109 -1.04 -11.99 12.07
N GLY A 110 -1.49 -12.54 13.21
CA GLY A 110 -0.58 -13.06 14.23
C GLY A 110 0.06 -12.00 15.13
N SER A 111 -0.33 -10.72 15.03
CA SER A 111 0.18 -9.67 15.93
C SER A 111 -0.41 -9.72 17.34
N ASN A 112 -1.45 -10.53 17.56
CA ASN A 112 -2.17 -10.60 18.83
C ASN A 112 -1.33 -11.28 19.91
N LEU A 113 -1.22 -10.65 21.08
CA LEU A 113 -0.67 -11.30 22.27
C LEU A 113 -1.74 -12.14 22.99
N PRO A 114 -1.36 -13.07 23.89
CA PRO A 114 -2.30 -13.99 24.55
C PRO A 114 -3.47 -13.32 25.29
N ASN A 115 -3.32 -12.07 25.72
CA ASN A 115 -4.37 -11.30 26.40
C ASN A 115 -5.34 -10.57 25.45
N ALA A 116 -5.15 -10.67 24.12
CA ALA A 116 -5.91 -10.05 23.03
C ALA A 116 -6.05 -8.51 23.06
N SER A 117 -5.66 -7.86 24.16
CA SER A 117 -5.66 -6.42 24.35
C SER A 117 -4.37 -5.75 23.85
N GLN A 118 -3.28 -6.51 23.74
CA GLN A 118 -1.98 -6.03 23.26
C GLN A 118 -1.60 -6.63 21.90
N THR A 119 -0.68 -5.94 21.22
CA THR A 119 -0.15 -6.33 19.92
C THR A 119 1.39 -6.37 19.93
N LEU A 120 2.00 -6.85 18.86
CA LEU A 120 3.45 -6.70 18.65
C LEU A 120 3.88 -5.22 18.71
N LEU A 121 3.05 -4.30 18.19
CA LEU A 121 3.31 -2.86 18.27
C LEU A 121 3.37 -2.34 19.73
N THR A 122 2.51 -2.83 20.63
CA THR A 122 2.62 -2.45 22.06
C THR A 122 3.90 -2.99 22.68
N THR A 123 4.33 -4.20 22.31
CA THR A 123 5.63 -4.75 22.76
C THR A 123 6.79 -3.90 22.27
N ALA A 124 6.80 -3.54 20.99
CA ALA A 124 7.80 -2.65 20.41
C ALA A 124 7.83 -1.28 21.08
N THR A 125 6.65 -0.77 21.48
CA THR A 125 6.53 0.48 22.23
C THR A 125 7.22 0.38 23.59
N GLU A 126 7.03 -0.72 24.32
CA GLU A 126 7.67 -0.96 25.61
C GLU A 126 9.20 -1.03 25.48
N GLU A 127 9.70 -1.69 24.42
CA GLU A 127 11.13 -1.75 24.10
C GLU A 127 11.70 -0.34 23.84
N VAL A 128 11.03 0.48 23.03
CA VAL A 128 11.44 1.87 22.76
C VAL A 128 11.46 2.71 24.05
N LEU A 129 10.46 2.54 24.92
CA LEU A 129 10.38 3.27 26.18
C LEU A 129 11.49 2.84 27.15
N ALA A 130 11.90 1.57 27.14
CA ALA A 130 12.93 1.03 28.04
C ALA A 130 12.65 1.38 29.51
N GLY A 131 11.41 1.19 29.95
CA GLY A 131 10.94 1.49 31.32
C GLY A 131 10.72 2.96 31.64
N ARG A 132 10.94 3.90 30.70
CA ARG A 132 10.67 5.33 30.89
C ARG A 132 9.19 5.63 30.66
N MET A 133 8.61 6.48 31.52
CA MET A 133 7.22 6.92 31.36
C MET A 133 7.13 8.13 30.42
N PRO A 134 6.25 8.10 29.40
CA PRO A 134 5.97 9.27 28.60
C PRO A 134 5.14 10.28 29.41
N SER A 135 5.39 11.57 29.22
CA SER A 135 4.57 12.68 29.71
C SER A 135 3.38 13.00 28.79
N ARG A 136 3.34 12.39 27.59
CA ARG A 136 2.27 12.53 26.59
C ARG A 136 2.37 11.41 25.56
N VAL A 137 1.22 10.93 25.09
CA VAL A 137 1.11 9.96 23.98
C VAL A 137 0.34 10.59 22.82
N ASP A 138 0.96 10.63 21.64
CA ASP A 138 0.35 11.09 20.40
C ASP A 138 0.15 9.89 19.44
N MET A 139 -1.11 9.51 19.19
CA MET A 139 -1.47 8.58 18.13
C MET A 139 -1.72 9.37 16.85
N ILE A 140 -1.11 8.98 15.74
CA ILE A 140 -1.21 9.70 14.46
C ILE A 140 -1.68 8.71 13.40
N TYR A 141 -2.81 9.00 12.75
CA TYR A 141 -3.28 8.19 11.62
C TYR A 141 -2.76 8.76 10.31
N SER A 142 -2.12 7.92 9.50
CA SER A 142 -1.73 8.29 8.14
C SER A 142 -2.97 8.47 7.27
N HIS A 143 -3.91 7.52 7.33
CA HIS A 143 -5.21 7.56 6.67
C HIS A 143 -6.19 6.57 7.33
N ALA A 144 -7.36 6.34 6.72
CA ALA A 144 -8.49 5.66 7.37
C ALA A 144 -8.58 4.13 7.19
N HIS A 145 -7.70 3.50 6.43
CA HIS A 145 -7.83 2.06 6.16
C HIS A 145 -7.42 1.21 7.39
N PHE A 146 -8.12 0.09 7.59
CA PHE A 146 -7.98 -0.73 8.81
C PHE A 146 -6.74 -1.61 8.86
N ASP A 147 -6.11 -1.84 7.73
CA ASP A 147 -4.77 -2.40 7.68
C ASP A 147 -3.77 -1.46 8.40
N HIS A 148 -4.00 -0.14 8.39
CA HIS A 148 -3.18 0.85 9.12
C HIS A 148 -3.73 1.25 10.48
N ILE A 149 -5.05 1.39 10.68
CA ILE A 149 -5.61 1.86 11.98
C ILE A 149 -6.41 0.79 12.74
N GLY A 150 -6.42 -0.46 12.27
CA GLY A 150 -7.30 -1.52 12.76
C GLY A 150 -7.04 -1.97 14.20
N ALA A 151 -5.85 -1.69 14.75
CA ALA A 151 -5.52 -1.97 16.15
C ALA A 151 -5.57 -0.72 17.05
N ALA A 152 -5.99 0.44 16.53
CA ALA A 152 -5.90 1.71 17.24
C ALA A 152 -6.72 1.72 18.55
N THR A 153 -7.93 1.12 18.58
CA THR A 153 -8.72 1.01 19.82
C THR A 153 -7.97 0.24 20.91
N ARG A 154 -7.27 -0.84 20.52
CA ARG A 154 -6.48 -1.65 21.46
C ARG A 154 -5.27 -0.88 21.96
N PHE A 155 -4.53 -0.21 21.07
CA PHE A 155 -3.41 0.63 21.49
C PHE A 155 -3.86 1.77 22.41
N ALA A 156 -5.00 2.42 22.13
CA ALA A 156 -5.54 3.47 23.00
C ALA A 156 -5.93 2.92 24.39
N ALA A 157 -6.46 1.71 24.47
CA ALA A 157 -6.75 1.05 25.75
C ALA A 157 -5.47 0.72 26.51
N TYR A 158 -4.46 0.17 25.82
CA TYR A 158 -3.13 -0.07 26.37
C TYR A 158 -2.51 1.22 26.91
N ALA A 159 -2.45 2.29 26.13
CA ALA A 159 -1.84 3.55 26.53
C ALA A 159 -2.51 4.17 27.76
N ARG A 160 -3.85 4.09 27.86
CA ARG A 160 -4.58 4.57 29.05
C ARG A 160 -4.28 3.75 30.30
N ALA A 161 -4.08 2.44 30.15
CA ALA A 161 -3.76 1.56 31.28
C ALA A 161 -2.30 1.68 31.70
N ALA A 162 -1.37 1.72 30.75
CA ALA A 162 0.07 1.76 30.99
C ALA A 162 0.56 3.15 31.41
N PHE A 163 -0.06 4.21 30.91
CA PHE A 163 0.36 5.61 31.11
C PHE A 163 -0.82 6.49 31.59
N PRO A 164 -1.41 6.21 32.76
CA PRO A 164 -2.65 6.88 33.21
C PRO A 164 -2.50 8.40 33.36
N ASP A 165 -1.30 8.88 33.68
CA ASP A 165 -1.00 10.31 33.86
C ASP A 165 -0.63 11.02 32.54
N ALA A 166 -0.40 10.26 31.46
CA ALA A 166 -0.02 10.81 30.16
C ALA A 166 -1.28 11.14 29.34
N PRO A 167 -1.52 12.40 28.95
CA PRO A 167 -2.61 12.73 28.06
C PRO A 167 -2.44 12.04 26.70
N LEU A 168 -3.48 11.33 26.28
CA LEU A 168 -3.60 10.69 24.98
C LEU A 168 -4.24 11.66 23.98
N ARG A 169 -3.57 11.92 22.86
CA ARG A 169 -4.10 12.71 21.74
C ARG A 169 -4.09 11.88 20.47
N ILE A 170 -5.17 11.95 19.70
CA ILE A 170 -5.33 11.19 18.47
C ILE A 170 -5.45 12.18 17.31
N TRP A 171 -4.50 12.15 16.40
CA TRP A 171 -4.35 13.05 15.27
C TRP A 171 -4.75 12.36 13.98
N GLY A 172 -5.43 13.09 13.11
CA GLY A 172 -5.78 12.63 11.78
C GLY A 172 -6.48 13.73 10.98
N SER A 173 -6.79 13.43 9.73
CA SER A 173 -7.54 14.36 8.89
C SER A 173 -9.04 14.37 9.25
N ARG A 174 -9.77 15.37 8.74
CA ARG A 174 -11.23 15.38 8.81
C ARG A 174 -11.83 14.17 8.08
N ALA A 175 -11.32 13.84 6.90
CA ALA A 175 -11.76 12.70 6.12
C ALA A 175 -11.57 11.37 6.89
N THR A 176 -10.46 11.23 7.63
CA THR A 176 -10.24 10.06 8.49
C THR A 176 -11.30 9.95 9.59
N ARG A 177 -11.60 11.06 10.29
CA ARG A 177 -12.65 11.08 11.30
C ARG A 177 -14.02 10.72 10.72
N ASP A 178 -14.35 11.27 9.56
CA ASP A 178 -15.64 11.03 8.93
C ASP A 178 -15.78 9.58 8.44
N ALA A 179 -14.68 8.98 7.94
CA ALA A 179 -14.64 7.56 7.58
C ALA A 179 -14.84 6.65 8.81
N ILE A 180 -14.16 6.94 9.92
CA ILE A 180 -14.33 6.21 11.19
C ILE A 180 -15.77 6.33 11.70
N ALA A 181 -16.37 7.53 11.65
CA ALA A 181 -17.74 7.77 12.11
C ALA A 181 -18.79 6.97 11.31
N ARG A 182 -18.51 6.64 10.04
CA ARG A 182 -19.37 5.77 9.23
C ARG A 182 -19.15 4.28 9.48
N SER A 183 -18.05 3.90 10.13
CA SER A 183 -17.75 2.50 10.42
C SER A 183 -18.46 2.02 11.68
N THR A 184 -19.00 0.80 11.63
CA THR A 184 -19.56 0.09 12.79
C THR A 184 -18.55 -0.82 13.50
N SER A 185 -17.30 -0.87 13.02
CA SER A 185 -16.31 -1.85 13.50
C SER A 185 -15.79 -1.60 14.92
N GLY A 186 -15.79 -0.35 15.39
CA GLY A 186 -15.18 0.04 16.66
C GLY A 186 -13.65 -0.16 16.74
N ARG A 187 -12.99 -0.48 15.63
CA ARG A 187 -11.55 -0.83 15.59
C ARG A 187 -10.61 0.36 15.76
N ALA A 188 -11.08 1.57 15.44
CA ALA A 188 -10.34 2.80 15.62
C ALA A 188 -11.19 3.87 16.32
N PRO A 189 -10.69 4.53 17.37
CA PRO A 189 -11.34 5.71 17.92
C PRO A 189 -11.15 6.91 16.96
N PRO A 190 -12.12 7.83 16.87
CA PRO A 190 -12.01 9.00 16.01
C PRO A 190 -10.88 9.93 16.49
N PRO A 191 -10.19 10.65 15.57
CA PRO A 191 -9.23 11.69 15.93
C PRO A 191 -9.85 12.74 16.87
N THR A 192 -9.19 12.99 17.99
CA THR A 192 -9.51 14.08 18.93
C THR A 192 -8.95 15.42 18.45
N ASN A 193 -7.96 15.38 17.56
CA ASN A 193 -7.26 16.53 17.02
C ASN A 193 -7.23 16.43 15.50
N ILE A 194 -7.85 17.40 14.83
CA ILE A 194 -7.94 17.42 13.36
C ILE A 194 -6.81 18.27 12.80
N LEU A 195 -6.07 17.70 11.85
CA LEU A 195 -5.07 18.42 11.07
C LEU A 195 -5.76 19.35 10.07
N GLY A 196 -5.27 20.58 10.00
CA GLY A 196 -5.71 21.59 9.03
C GLY A 196 -4.98 21.45 7.68
N PRO A 197 -5.26 22.35 6.73
CA PRO A 197 -4.57 22.36 5.44
C PRO A 197 -3.08 22.75 5.58
N ASP A 198 -2.74 23.52 6.61
CA ASP A 198 -1.36 23.91 6.89
C ASP A 198 -0.58 22.77 7.56
N ALA A 199 0.73 22.75 7.33
CA ALA A 199 1.61 21.80 8.00
C ALA A 199 1.61 22.03 9.52
N ARG A 200 1.68 20.94 10.28
CA ARG A 200 1.75 20.96 11.74
C ARG A 200 3.06 20.35 12.21
N THR A 201 3.89 21.15 12.85
CA THR A 201 5.16 20.69 13.43
C THR A 201 4.98 20.25 14.89
N PHE A 202 5.58 19.11 15.22
CA PHE A 202 5.65 18.56 16.57
C PHE A 202 7.11 18.54 17.01
N ALA A 203 7.45 19.37 18.01
CA ALA A 203 8.79 19.37 18.62
C ALA A 203 8.91 18.29 19.71
N PHE A 204 9.92 17.45 19.60
CA PHE A 204 10.29 16.43 20.57
C PHE A 204 11.63 16.82 21.23
N GLY A 205 11.60 17.91 22.00
CA GLY A 205 12.82 18.59 22.48
C GLY A 205 13.38 19.56 21.45
N ASP A 206 14.63 19.98 21.65
CA ASP A 206 15.29 21.02 20.84
C ASP A 206 15.89 20.46 19.53
N ASP A 207 15.95 19.13 19.40
CA ASP A 207 16.71 18.46 18.34
C ASP A 207 15.94 17.56 17.38
N LEU A 208 14.65 17.39 17.63
CA LEU A 208 13.77 16.59 16.80
C LEU A 208 12.45 17.33 16.57
N ALA A 209 12.14 17.59 15.30
CA ALA A 209 10.87 18.13 14.86
C ALA A 209 10.26 17.20 13.81
N VAL A 210 8.95 16.98 13.90
CA VAL A 210 8.18 16.15 12.96
C VAL A 210 7.11 17.02 12.32
N ASP A 211 7.18 17.15 11.01
CA ASP A 211 6.22 17.90 10.22
C ASP A 211 5.14 16.97 9.69
N LEU A 212 3.89 17.29 9.99
CA LEU A 212 2.71 16.59 9.51
C LEU A 212 2.02 17.46 8.45
N ARG A 213 1.89 16.97 7.22
CA ARG A 213 1.22 17.68 6.12
C ARG A 213 0.19 16.79 5.46
N LEU A 214 -1.05 17.26 5.36
CA LEU A 214 -2.06 16.59 4.55
C LEU A 214 -1.66 16.63 3.08
N LEU A 215 -1.70 15.47 2.44
CA LEU A 215 -1.32 15.32 1.05
C LEU A 215 -2.28 14.30 0.44
N LYS A 216 -3.27 14.76 -0.33
CA LYS A 216 -4.22 13.87 -1.01
C LYS A 216 -3.45 12.94 -1.94
N ALA A 217 -3.47 11.64 -1.67
CA ALA A 217 -2.65 10.66 -2.37
C ALA A 217 -3.46 9.39 -2.70
N HIS A 218 -3.21 8.30 -1.98
CA HIS A 218 -3.99 7.05 -1.97
C HIS A 218 -5.48 7.31 -1.62
N THR A 219 -5.71 8.24 -0.70
CA THR A 219 -7.01 8.69 -0.24
C THR A 219 -7.06 10.22 -0.11
N ASP A 220 -8.26 10.78 0.10
CA ASP A 220 -8.40 12.21 0.45
C ASP A 220 -7.91 12.52 1.87
N SER A 221 -7.42 11.52 2.60
CA SER A 221 -7.11 11.60 4.02
C SER A 221 -5.63 11.43 4.34
N ASP A 222 -4.77 11.21 3.34
CA ASP A 222 -3.38 10.83 3.60
C ASP A 222 -2.55 11.96 4.20
N LEU A 223 -1.56 11.51 4.96
CA LEU A 223 -0.65 12.34 5.71
C LEU A 223 0.78 12.02 5.32
N LEU A 224 1.50 13.06 4.90
CA LEU A 224 2.96 13.04 4.88
C LEU A 224 3.48 13.33 6.27
N VAL A 225 4.30 12.42 6.79
CA VAL A 225 5.13 12.64 7.99
C VAL A 225 6.56 12.88 7.51
N HIS A 226 7.14 14.02 7.86
CA HIS A 226 8.50 14.37 7.47
C HIS A 226 9.35 14.77 8.69
N ILE A 227 10.61 14.33 8.68
CA ILE A 227 11.63 14.74 9.63
C ILE A 227 12.83 15.18 8.79
N ALA A 228 13.20 16.46 8.87
CA ALA A 228 14.34 16.97 8.12
C ALA A 228 15.67 16.34 8.60
N PRO A 229 16.67 16.20 7.70
CA PRO A 229 18.02 15.80 8.10
C PRO A 229 18.62 16.84 9.05
N ARG A 230 19.54 16.41 9.91
CA ARG A 230 20.26 17.29 10.84
C ARG A 230 21.67 16.78 11.07
N GLY A 231 22.67 17.53 10.59
CA GLY A 231 24.05 17.06 10.59
C GLY A 231 24.16 15.75 9.80
N ASP A 232 24.72 14.71 10.42
CA ASP A 232 24.85 13.38 9.82
C ASP A 232 23.60 12.49 10.03
N LEU A 233 22.54 13.00 10.68
CA LEU A 233 21.31 12.23 10.88
C LEU A 233 20.41 12.30 9.64
N PRO A 234 19.94 11.15 9.13
CA PRO A 234 19.11 11.12 7.94
C PRO A 234 17.76 11.81 8.18
N GLY A 235 17.28 12.48 7.15
CA GLY A 235 15.87 12.82 6.99
C GLY A 235 15.02 11.58 6.75
N VAL A 236 13.76 11.69 7.16
CA VAL A 236 12.78 10.60 7.10
C VAL A 236 11.51 11.14 6.47
N ALA A 237 10.96 10.41 5.50
CA ALA A 237 9.62 10.66 4.97
C ALA A 237 8.78 9.39 5.09
N MET A 238 7.54 9.52 5.58
CA MET A 238 6.54 8.47 5.56
C MET A 238 5.31 8.96 4.80
N LEU A 239 4.95 8.24 3.74
CA LEU A 239 3.74 8.45 2.96
C LEU A 239 3.23 7.07 2.55
N VAL A 240 2.13 6.68 3.17
CA VAL A 240 1.64 5.30 3.14
C VAL A 240 0.87 5.01 1.86
N ASP A 241 1.04 3.79 1.32
CA ASP A 241 0.31 3.24 0.17
C ASP A 241 0.46 4.00 -1.15
N VAL A 242 1.48 4.85 -1.28
CA VAL A 242 1.80 5.55 -2.54
C VAL A 242 2.98 4.88 -3.24
N VAL A 243 4.10 4.73 -2.54
CA VAL A 243 5.34 4.15 -3.08
C VAL A 243 5.61 2.82 -2.40
N PHE A 244 5.89 1.80 -3.21
CA PHE A 244 6.14 0.42 -2.77
C PHE A 244 7.59 0.04 -3.11
N PRO A 245 8.55 0.21 -2.18
CA PRO A 245 9.97 0.06 -2.49
C PRO A 245 10.33 -1.33 -3.05
N GLY A 246 10.75 -1.37 -4.31
CA GLY A 246 11.15 -2.61 -5.00
C GLY A 246 10.00 -3.50 -5.48
N TRP A 247 8.75 -3.12 -5.23
CA TRP A 247 7.55 -3.86 -5.62
C TRP A 247 6.69 -3.03 -6.58
N SER A 248 5.86 -3.71 -7.36
CA SER A 248 4.80 -3.02 -8.08
C SER A 248 3.85 -2.39 -7.05
N PRO A 249 3.34 -1.17 -7.26
CA PRO A 249 2.24 -0.66 -6.47
C PRO A 249 1.09 -1.65 -6.43
N PHE A 250 0.32 -1.62 -5.34
CA PHE A 250 -0.93 -2.35 -5.26
C PHE A 250 -1.86 -1.95 -6.42
N SER A 251 -2.86 -2.77 -6.75
CA SER A 251 -3.71 -2.66 -7.96
C SER A 251 -4.21 -1.23 -8.28
N LEU A 252 -4.44 -0.93 -9.57
CA LEU A 252 -4.94 0.36 -10.05
C LEU A 252 -4.09 1.56 -9.56
N PHE A 253 -2.76 1.35 -9.56
CA PHE A 253 -1.72 2.17 -8.94
C PHE A 253 -2.03 2.63 -7.50
N ALA A 254 -2.37 1.63 -6.69
CA ALA A 254 -2.82 1.68 -5.31
C ALA A 254 -4.13 2.45 -5.17
N ILE A 255 -5.07 2.10 -6.05
CA ILE A 255 -6.48 2.52 -6.14
C ILE A 255 -6.67 4.04 -6.13
N ALA A 256 -5.88 4.72 -6.97
CA ALA A 256 -6.03 6.14 -7.23
C ALA A 256 -7.40 6.47 -7.85
N ASN A 257 -8.14 7.38 -7.23
CA ASN A 257 -9.31 8.03 -7.87
C ASN A 257 -8.88 9.05 -8.94
N ASP A 258 -7.61 9.46 -8.92
CA ASP A 258 -7.04 10.48 -9.80
C ASP A 258 -5.57 10.12 -10.11
N VAL A 259 -5.33 9.60 -11.32
CA VAL A 259 -4.00 9.19 -11.78
C VAL A 259 -3.07 10.40 -11.91
N ARG A 260 -3.57 11.59 -12.28
CA ARG A 260 -2.74 12.78 -12.38
C ARG A 260 -2.23 13.18 -11.00
N ASN A 261 -3.13 13.23 -10.02
CA ASN A 261 -2.74 13.49 -8.64
C ASN A 261 -1.77 12.43 -8.10
N TYR A 262 -1.96 11.16 -8.46
CA TYR A 262 -1.02 10.09 -8.10
C TYR A 262 0.39 10.32 -8.69
N ILE A 263 0.53 10.94 -9.86
CA ILE A 263 1.84 11.33 -10.41
C ILE A 263 2.39 12.53 -9.63
N GLU A 264 1.58 13.57 -9.42
CA GLU A 264 2.00 14.79 -8.74
C GLU A 264 2.44 14.54 -7.31
N VAL A 265 1.78 13.62 -6.59
CA VAL A 265 2.15 13.34 -5.21
C VAL A 265 3.57 12.80 -5.05
N HIS A 266 4.07 12.03 -6.04
CA HIS A 266 5.47 11.62 -6.08
C HIS A 266 6.40 12.83 -6.22
N ARG A 267 6.04 13.79 -7.08
CA ARG A 267 6.81 15.01 -7.31
C ARG A 267 6.80 15.90 -6.06
N GLU A 268 5.67 16.02 -5.39
CA GLU A 268 5.54 16.72 -4.11
C GLU A 268 6.40 16.07 -3.02
N LEU A 269 6.33 14.75 -2.86
CA LEU A 269 7.17 14.01 -1.92
C LEU A 269 8.66 14.26 -2.20
N LEU A 270 9.06 14.26 -3.46
CA LEU A 270 10.45 14.53 -3.86
C LEU A 270 10.92 15.97 -3.57
N LYS A 271 10.07 16.91 -3.17
CA LYS A 271 10.54 18.24 -2.71
C LYS A 271 11.17 18.21 -1.31
N PHE A 272 10.88 17.17 -0.53
CA PHE A 272 11.42 17.01 0.81
C PHE A 272 12.78 16.33 0.78
N ASP A 273 13.65 16.70 1.72
CA ASP A 273 14.94 16.06 1.90
C ASP A 273 14.83 14.86 2.86
N PHE A 274 15.19 13.68 2.39
CA PHE A 274 15.14 12.43 3.14
C PHE A 274 15.95 11.33 2.46
N GLU A 275 16.57 10.49 3.28
CA GLU A 275 17.29 9.29 2.87
C GLU A 275 16.45 8.05 3.15
N VAL A 276 15.66 8.07 4.23
CA VAL A 276 14.80 6.96 4.65
C VAL A 276 13.36 7.23 4.24
N PHE A 277 12.75 6.26 3.55
CA PHE A 277 11.34 6.32 3.15
C PHE A 277 10.55 5.16 3.76
N VAL A 278 9.42 5.46 4.40
CA VAL A 278 8.49 4.47 4.97
C VAL A 278 7.17 4.52 4.19
N GLY A 279 6.89 3.48 3.40
CA GLY A 279 5.70 3.41 2.55
C GLY A 279 4.50 2.68 3.16
N GLY A 280 4.60 2.20 4.41
CA GLY A 280 3.65 1.27 5.02
C GLY A 280 3.83 -0.18 4.55
N HIS A 281 4.10 -0.38 3.26
CA HIS A 281 4.32 -1.70 2.66
C HIS A 281 5.35 -1.73 1.52
N PRO A 282 5.95 -2.89 1.20
CA PRO A 282 6.18 -4.02 2.11
C PRO A 282 7.57 -3.96 2.76
N LYS A 283 8.37 -2.92 2.44
CA LYS A 283 9.76 -2.78 2.88
C LYS A 283 10.12 -1.31 3.08
N LEU A 284 11.16 -1.08 3.88
CA LEU A 284 11.80 0.22 3.98
C LEU A 284 12.41 0.61 2.63
N GLY A 285 12.25 1.87 2.25
CA GLY A 285 12.76 2.43 1.01
C GLY A 285 13.69 3.60 1.22
N ALA A 286 14.08 4.20 0.11
CA ALA A 286 14.80 5.45 0.06
C ALA A 286 14.22 6.36 -1.02
N ARG A 287 14.71 7.60 -1.09
CA ARG A 287 14.33 8.58 -2.13
C ARG A 287 14.45 8.05 -3.57
N ARG A 288 15.45 7.18 -3.85
CA ARG A 288 15.60 6.53 -5.16
C ARG A 288 14.40 5.64 -5.53
N ASP A 289 13.73 5.05 -4.56
CA ASP A 289 12.58 4.19 -4.78
C ASP A 289 11.34 5.02 -5.18
N VAL A 290 11.22 6.25 -4.67
CA VAL A 290 10.20 7.21 -5.11
C VAL A 290 10.42 7.61 -6.57
N HIS A 291 11.65 7.95 -6.96
CA HIS A 291 11.99 8.23 -8.36
C HIS A 291 11.69 7.03 -9.27
N ARG A 292 12.03 5.83 -8.80
CA ARG A 292 11.82 4.60 -9.55
C ARG A 292 10.34 4.27 -9.73
N ASN A 293 9.52 4.49 -8.71
CA ASN A 293 8.08 4.30 -8.77
C ASN A 293 7.44 5.30 -9.73
N LEU A 294 7.77 6.60 -9.62
CA LEU A 294 7.33 7.63 -10.57
C LEU A 294 7.70 7.30 -12.02
N ARG A 295 8.94 6.84 -12.25
CA ARG A 295 9.37 6.41 -13.58
C ARG A 295 8.57 5.22 -14.10
N PHE A 296 8.24 4.27 -13.23
CA PHE A 296 7.44 3.12 -13.60
C PHE A 296 6.01 3.53 -13.97
N VAL A 297 5.35 4.37 -13.17
CA VAL A 297 3.99 4.89 -13.43
C VAL A 297 3.93 5.61 -14.77
N THR A 298 4.88 6.53 -15.00
CA THR A 298 4.97 7.26 -16.29
C THR A 298 5.25 6.35 -17.47
N ASP A 299 6.15 5.37 -17.31
CA ASP A 299 6.39 4.36 -18.35
C ASP A 299 5.11 3.58 -18.70
N VAL A 300 4.26 3.22 -17.72
CA VAL A 300 2.98 2.53 -17.96
C VAL A 300 1.98 3.40 -18.71
N ILE A 301 1.90 4.68 -18.37
CA ILE A 301 1.04 5.65 -19.07
C ILE A 301 1.47 5.80 -20.54
N ASP A 302 2.77 5.94 -20.78
CA ASP A 302 3.32 6.03 -22.14
C ASP A 302 3.07 4.74 -22.93
N ALA A 303 3.25 3.57 -22.30
CA ALA A 303 2.98 2.28 -22.93
C ALA A 303 1.50 2.07 -23.25
N ALA A 304 0.59 2.54 -22.39
CA ALA A 304 -0.85 2.54 -22.64
C ALA A 304 -1.19 3.43 -23.83
N ALA A 305 -0.67 4.66 -23.89
CA ALA A 305 -0.90 5.58 -25.01
C ALA A 305 -0.37 5.02 -26.33
N GLN A 306 0.81 4.40 -26.30
CA GLN A 306 1.38 3.74 -27.48
C GLN A 306 0.51 2.57 -27.93
N SER A 307 0.09 1.70 -27.00
CA SER A 307 -0.76 0.54 -27.29
C SER A 307 -2.06 0.96 -27.98
N SER A 308 -2.74 1.99 -27.47
CA SER A 308 -3.98 2.50 -28.08
C SER A 308 -3.78 3.03 -29.51
N ARG A 309 -2.64 3.63 -29.83
CA ARG A 309 -2.34 4.16 -31.18
C ARG A 309 -2.01 3.08 -32.21
N GLU A 310 -1.59 1.90 -31.76
CA GLU A 310 -1.16 0.80 -32.62
C GLU A 310 -2.29 -0.16 -32.99
N ILE A 311 -3.48 -0.01 -32.39
CA ILE A 311 -4.65 -0.85 -32.71
C ILE A 311 -5.12 -0.56 -34.14
N THR A 312 -5.16 -1.60 -34.96
CA THR A 312 -5.65 -1.52 -36.34
C THR A 312 -7.04 -2.15 -36.51
N PRO A 313 -7.81 -1.79 -37.55
CA PRO A 313 -9.07 -2.46 -37.88
C PRO A 313 -8.93 -3.97 -38.07
N GLU A 314 -7.81 -4.42 -38.64
CA GLU A 314 -7.52 -5.85 -38.85
C GLU A 314 -7.39 -6.56 -37.50
N ALA A 315 -6.62 -6.00 -36.56
CA ALA A 315 -6.47 -6.56 -35.23
C ALA A 315 -7.81 -6.62 -34.46
N LEU A 316 -8.67 -5.62 -34.64
CA LEU A 316 -10.02 -5.64 -34.07
C LEU A 316 -10.90 -6.72 -34.70
N GLY A 317 -10.80 -6.89 -36.02
CA GLY A 317 -11.47 -7.96 -36.76
C GLY A 317 -11.06 -9.34 -36.27
N GLU A 318 -9.75 -9.61 -36.19
CA GLU A 318 -9.17 -10.86 -35.69
C GLU A 318 -9.57 -11.15 -34.24
N ALA A 319 -9.60 -10.12 -33.38
CA ALA A 319 -10.05 -10.24 -32.00
C ALA A 319 -11.57 -10.42 -31.86
N GLY A 320 -12.32 -10.35 -32.96
CA GLY A 320 -13.74 -10.70 -33.02
C GLY A 320 -14.69 -9.53 -32.81
N ILE A 321 -14.28 -8.27 -33.02
CA ILE A 321 -15.16 -7.10 -32.82
C ILE A 321 -16.49 -7.21 -33.59
N GLY A 322 -16.49 -7.90 -34.73
CA GLY A 322 -17.66 -8.14 -35.57
C GLY A 322 -18.73 -9.03 -34.92
N ARG A 323 -18.39 -9.87 -33.94
CA ARG A 323 -19.36 -10.77 -33.27
C ARG A 323 -20.49 -10.02 -32.58
N GLN A 324 -20.26 -8.77 -32.17
CA GLN A 324 -21.33 -7.94 -31.59
C GLN A 324 -22.42 -7.55 -32.62
N PHE A 325 -22.12 -7.65 -33.91
CA PHE A 325 -23.00 -7.28 -35.02
C PHE A 325 -23.55 -8.49 -35.79
N ASP A 326 -23.11 -9.71 -35.47
CA ASP A 326 -23.56 -10.95 -36.11
C ASP A 326 -24.76 -11.54 -35.36
N PRO A 327 -25.98 -11.59 -35.95
CA PRO A 327 -27.18 -12.13 -35.29
C PRO A 327 -27.08 -13.61 -34.85
N SER A 328 -26.09 -14.35 -35.34
CA SER A 328 -25.83 -15.74 -34.96
C SER A 328 -24.86 -15.91 -33.80
N ALA A 329 -24.13 -14.85 -33.42
CA ALA A 329 -23.16 -14.88 -32.32
C ALA A 329 -23.84 -14.68 -30.96
N VAL A 330 -23.26 -15.27 -29.91
CA VAL A 330 -23.76 -15.08 -28.53
C VAL A 330 -23.57 -13.64 -28.04
N GLU A 331 -22.60 -12.93 -28.61
CA GLU A 331 -22.30 -11.54 -28.27
C GLU A 331 -23.15 -10.51 -29.04
N PHE A 332 -24.07 -10.96 -29.89
CA PHE A 332 -24.92 -10.08 -30.69
C PHE A 332 -25.64 -9.03 -29.84
N GLY A 333 -25.52 -7.75 -30.23
CA GLY A 333 -26.12 -6.62 -29.52
C GLY A 333 -25.41 -6.21 -28.22
N ASN A 334 -24.36 -6.92 -27.80
CA ASN A 334 -23.60 -6.58 -26.60
C ASN A 334 -22.45 -5.60 -26.93
N ILE A 335 -22.74 -4.31 -26.90
CA ILE A 335 -21.73 -3.26 -27.14
C ILE A 335 -20.54 -3.33 -26.17
N TRP A 336 -20.74 -3.82 -24.94
CA TRP A 336 -19.67 -3.98 -23.96
C TRP A 336 -18.70 -5.10 -24.34
N TYR A 337 -19.15 -6.11 -25.08
CA TYR A 337 -18.24 -7.10 -25.63
C TYR A 337 -17.28 -6.45 -26.64
N GLY A 338 -17.79 -5.62 -27.55
CA GLY A 338 -16.96 -4.88 -28.50
C GLY A 338 -15.98 -3.92 -27.80
N PHE A 339 -16.47 -3.15 -26.84
CA PHE A 339 -15.65 -2.16 -26.14
C PHE A 339 -14.67 -2.79 -25.12
N LEU A 340 -15.17 -3.53 -24.12
CA LEU A 340 -14.32 -4.10 -23.05
C LEU A 340 -13.71 -5.44 -23.44
N GLY A 341 -14.48 -6.30 -24.11
CA GLY A 341 -14.05 -7.65 -24.48
C GLY A 341 -13.05 -7.70 -25.63
N VAL A 342 -13.05 -6.68 -26.49
CA VAL A 342 -12.16 -6.59 -27.66
C VAL A 342 -11.27 -5.36 -27.60
N PHE A 343 -11.81 -4.16 -27.78
CA PHE A 343 -11.00 -2.94 -27.95
C PHE A 343 -10.10 -2.67 -26.75
N ARG A 344 -10.67 -2.52 -25.54
CA ARG A 344 -9.92 -2.28 -24.30
C ARG A 344 -8.97 -3.42 -23.96
N LYS A 345 -9.36 -4.65 -24.26
CA LYS A 345 -8.53 -5.83 -24.02
C LYS A 345 -7.23 -5.78 -24.83
N LEU A 346 -7.30 -5.34 -26.09
CA LEU A 346 -6.11 -5.14 -26.93
C LEU A 346 -5.22 -4.00 -26.39
N GLU A 347 -5.81 -2.86 -26.00
CA GLU A 347 -5.07 -1.74 -25.42
C GLU A 347 -4.27 -2.18 -24.18
N VAL A 348 -4.94 -2.88 -23.27
CA VAL A 348 -4.35 -3.38 -22.02
C VAL A 348 -3.29 -4.45 -22.30
N ALA A 349 -3.53 -5.38 -23.22
CA ALA A 349 -2.58 -6.43 -23.55
C ALA A 349 -1.26 -5.87 -24.13
N GLY A 350 -1.34 -4.89 -25.04
CA GLY A 350 -0.16 -4.24 -25.61
C GLY A 350 0.64 -3.46 -24.55
N CYS A 351 -0.05 -2.72 -23.67
CA CYS A 351 0.58 -2.05 -22.53
C CYS A 351 1.26 -3.06 -21.60
N TYR A 352 0.55 -4.12 -21.23
CA TYR A 352 1.03 -5.17 -20.32
C TYR A 352 2.32 -5.77 -20.85
N ARG A 353 2.36 -6.17 -22.12
CA ARG A 353 3.55 -6.75 -22.74
C ARG A 353 4.75 -5.82 -22.67
N ARG A 354 4.59 -4.56 -23.11
CA ARG A 354 5.65 -3.54 -23.15
C ARG A 354 6.25 -3.29 -21.76
N ILE A 355 5.38 -3.17 -20.76
CA ILE A 355 5.81 -2.92 -19.39
C ILE A 355 6.45 -4.14 -18.78
N LEU A 356 5.91 -5.33 -19.02
CA LEU A 356 6.50 -6.55 -18.50
C LEU A 356 7.90 -6.79 -19.07
N GLU A 357 8.13 -6.54 -20.36
CA GLU A 357 9.46 -6.60 -20.97
C GLU A 357 10.45 -5.65 -20.28
N LYS A 358 10.02 -4.42 -20.00
CA LYS A 358 10.87 -3.40 -19.38
C LYS A 358 11.07 -3.60 -17.87
N TRP A 359 10.07 -4.13 -17.15
CA TRP A 359 9.97 -4.08 -15.69
C TRP A 359 9.78 -5.44 -14.98
N GLY A 360 9.52 -6.55 -15.68
CA GLY A 360 9.13 -7.87 -15.12
C GLY A 360 10.07 -8.51 -14.10
N CYS A 361 11.34 -8.08 -14.02
CA CYS A 361 12.30 -8.52 -12.99
C CYS A 361 12.90 -7.36 -12.18
N LYS A 362 12.36 -6.16 -12.40
CA LYS A 362 12.76 -4.93 -11.72
C LYS A 362 11.85 -4.68 -10.52
N LEU A 363 10.57 -4.98 -10.63
CA LEU A 363 9.60 -4.89 -9.56
C LEU A 363 9.03 -6.29 -9.27
N ALA A 364 8.92 -6.64 -8.00
CA ALA A 364 8.26 -7.87 -7.59
C ALA A 364 6.73 -7.73 -7.65
N GLY A 365 6.04 -8.83 -7.97
CA GLY A 365 4.57 -8.89 -8.04
C GLY A 365 3.95 -8.10 -9.20
N LEU A 366 4.75 -7.70 -10.19
CA LEU A 366 4.28 -6.90 -11.31
C LEU A 366 3.23 -7.63 -12.15
N GLU A 367 3.44 -8.92 -12.42
CA GLU A 367 2.58 -9.75 -13.24
C GLU A 367 1.13 -9.82 -12.75
N PHE A 368 0.91 -9.64 -11.44
CA PHE A 368 -0.41 -9.68 -10.80
C PHE A 368 -1.15 -8.35 -10.82
N THR A 369 -0.42 -7.24 -10.90
CA THR A 369 -0.99 -5.89 -10.77
C THR A 369 -1.02 -5.15 -12.10
N LEU A 370 -0.18 -5.55 -13.05
CA LEU A 370 0.05 -4.81 -14.28
C LEU A 370 -1.18 -4.69 -15.19
N GLU A 371 -2.06 -5.70 -15.24
CA GLU A 371 -3.30 -5.59 -16.03
C GLU A 371 -4.16 -4.41 -15.56
N SER A 372 -4.33 -4.28 -14.23
CA SER A 372 -5.07 -3.19 -13.62
C SER A 372 -4.40 -1.82 -13.85
N HIS A 373 -3.07 -1.78 -13.79
CA HIS A 373 -2.28 -0.57 -14.02
C HIS A 373 -2.42 -0.08 -15.46
N CYS A 374 -2.33 -0.99 -16.42
CA CYS A 374 -2.56 -0.69 -17.82
C CYS A 374 -4.01 -0.27 -18.07
N PHE A 375 -4.98 -0.91 -17.41
CA PHE A 375 -6.39 -0.52 -17.54
C PHE A 375 -6.65 0.92 -17.10
N VAL A 376 -6.13 1.33 -15.93
CA VAL A 376 -6.32 2.71 -15.43
C VAL A 376 -5.52 3.72 -16.26
N ALA A 377 -4.33 3.35 -16.74
CA ALA A 377 -3.51 4.20 -17.60
C ALA A 377 -4.16 4.46 -18.97
N VAL A 378 -4.76 3.44 -19.59
CA VAL A 378 -5.54 3.60 -20.83
C VAL A 378 -6.71 4.56 -20.60
N SER A 379 -7.47 4.38 -19.50
CA SER A 379 -8.57 5.28 -19.15
C SER A 379 -8.10 6.72 -18.92
N PHE A 380 -6.94 6.91 -18.28
CA PHE A 380 -6.35 8.22 -18.05
C PHE A 380 -6.03 8.94 -19.36
N ASN A 381 -5.42 8.24 -20.33
CA ASN A 381 -5.06 8.81 -21.64
C ASN A 381 -6.27 9.24 -22.49
N LEU A 382 -7.47 8.70 -22.23
CA LEU A 382 -8.70 9.13 -22.92
C LEU A 382 -9.26 10.46 -22.40
N LEU A 383 -8.81 10.90 -21.21
CA LEU A 383 -9.23 12.14 -20.56
C LEU A 383 -8.17 13.24 -20.64
N ASP A 384 -6.93 12.89 -20.98
CA ASP A 384 -5.80 13.82 -21.12
C ASP A 384 -5.77 14.41 -22.54
N VAL A 385 -6.67 15.39 -22.76
CA VAL A 385 -6.69 16.29 -23.92
C VAL A 385 -6.19 17.68 -23.53
#